data_AF-A0A8J1XKD2-F1
#
_entry.id   AF-A0A8J1XKD2-F1
#
_cell.length_a   1.000
_cell.length_b   1.000
_cell.length_c   1.000
_cell.angle_alpha   90.00
_cell.angle_beta   90.00
_cell.angle_gamma   90.00
#
_symmetry.space_group_name_H-M   'P 1'
#
loop_
_entity.id
_entity.type
_entity.pdbx_description
1 polymer ?
#
loop_
_entity_poly.entity_id
_entity_poly.type
_entity_poly.pdbx_seq_one_letter_code
_entity_poly.pdbx_strand_id
1 'polypeptide(L)'
;MEVIIRLLDLGYSVFISDVDVYYLADPMSYFDEGVDVVIQDGWEMLNPGFMFVNNTAESKQLFKRTWDKVLKTNWMIKEQVNVDEEIKTMSEQKTLKYKRLLASLFPCGKAYFKPRPIALEKPSGFVAVHNTHIKGLEEKIYRFKEHLFWINDRNGYFTSLDSRYIQYDNPNIGFDNKTLLTETIALRNAIAIANLTNRILILPKFFCFGTRCSLAICPKNMTGSCPLSAHFIPRAFEHTFKGQYRESTFLINPRVPYRVKRSISPSLLLNNFQNICFSVNHDLLLSVNNTSISSNQQNNEVYFEDFTALLEPYKKFRILKFSSLYYGFKGFKDLKKQQWLDSKCKTGLARRWR
;
A
#
# COMPACT_ATOMS: atom_id res chain seq x y z
N MET A 1 -4.33 -22.96 -18.42
CA MET A 1 -4.80 -23.30 -19.79
C MET A 1 -5.70 -24.53 -19.89
N GLU A 2 -5.31 -25.72 -19.40
CA GLU A 2 -6.12 -26.95 -19.61
C GLU A 2 -7.60 -26.83 -19.22
N VAL A 3 -7.87 -26.23 -18.05
CA VAL A 3 -9.25 -25.98 -17.58
C VAL A 3 -10.04 -25.13 -18.57
N ILE A 4 -9.41 -24.12 -19.17
CA ILE A 4 -10.06 -23.22 -20.15
C ILE A 4 -10.44 -24.02 -21.41
N ILE A 5 -9.53 -24.85 -21.92
CA ILE A 5 -9.79 -25.70 -23.10
C ILE A 5 -10.97 -26.62 -22.84
N ARG A 6 -11.01 -27.31 -21.68
CA ARG A 6 -12.11 -28.21 -21.32
C ARG A 6 -13.45 -27.48 -21.23
N LEU A 7 -13.49 -26.28 -20.65
CA LEU A 7 -14.73 -25.49 -20.56
C LEU A 7 -15.25 -25.07 -21.94
N LEU A 8 -14.35 -24.65 -22.84
CA LEU A 8 -14.70 -24.33 -24.22
C LEU A 8 -15.20 -25.58 -24.97
N ASP A 9 -14.53 -26.72 -24.80
CA ASP A 9 -14.96 -27.99 -25.41
C ASP A 9 -16.34 -28.45 -24.93
N LEU A 10 -16.70 -28.14 -23.67
CA LEU A 10 -18.04 -28.37 -23.11
C LEU A 10 -19.11 -27.37 -23.58
N GLY A 11 -18.74 -26.33 -24.34
CA GLY A 11 -19.68 -25.37 -24.88
C GLY A 11 -19.75 -24.03 -24.16
N TYR A 12 -18.96 -23.82 -23.10
CA TYR A 12 -19.01 -22.60 -22.28
C TYR A 12 -18.06 -21.52 -22.79
N SER A 13 -18.53 -20.27 -22.82
CA SER A 13 -17.64 -19.10 -22.82
C SER A 13 -16.98 -18.94 -21.45
N VAL A 14 -15.74 -18.45 -21.42
CA VAL A 14 -14.92 -18.42 -20.19
C VAL A 14 -14.51 -16.99 -19.87
N PHE A 15 -14.88 -16.51 -18.68
CA PHE A 15 -14.31 -15.30 -18.10
C PHE A 15 -13.14 -15.67 -17.18
N ILE A 16 -11.96 -15.13 -17.46
CA ILE A 16 -10.73 -15.32 -16.71
C ILE A 16 -10.42 -14.02 -15.98
N SER A 17 -10.18 -14.12 -14.67
CA SER A 17 -9.70 -13.02 -13.85
C SER A 17 -8.72 -13.49 -12.79
N ASP A 18 -7.60 -12.78 -12.68
CA ASP A 18 -6.65 -12.93 -11.60
C ASP A 18 -7.28 -12.51 -10.27
N VAL A 19 -6.79 -13.12 -9.19
CA VAL A 19 -7.24 -12.86 -7.82
C VAL A 19 -6.91 -11.45 -7.32
N ASP A 20 -6.01 -10.74 -8.01
CA ASP A 20 -5.63 -9.37 -7.74
C ASP A 20 -6.23 -8.36 -8.73
N VAL A 21 -7.41 -8.68 -9.26
CA VAL A 21 -8.30 -7.73 -9.91
C VAL A 21 -9.38 -7.29 -8.93
N TYR A 22 -9.56 -5.98 -8.79
CA TYR A 22 -10.63 -5.40 -7.98
C TYR A 22 -11.75 -4.87 -8.88
N TYR A 23 -12.96 -5.37 -8.67
CA TYR A 23 -14.15 -4.96 -9.41
C TYR A 23 -14.85 -3.77 -8.73
N LEU A 24 -15.11 -2.75 -9.53
CA LEU A 24 -15.82 -1.52 -9.13
C LEU A 24 -17.24 -1.47 -9.71
N ALA A 25 -17.47 -2.18 -10.83
CA ALA A 25 -18.77 -2.39 -11.45
C ALA A 25 -18.80 -3.78 -12.12
N ASP A 26 -19.99 -4.17 -12.62
CA ASP A 26 -20.16 -5.39 -13.41
C ASP A 26 -19.42 -5.26 -14.76
N PRO A 27 -18.45 -6.15 -15.07
CA PRO A 27 -17.72 -6.10 -16.34
C PRO A 27 -18.49 -6.73 -17.52
N MET A 28 -19.59 -7.45 -17.28
CA MET A 28 -20.21 -8.31 -18.31
C MET A 28 -20.71 -7.52 -19.52
N SER A 29 -21.21 -6.29 -19.34
CA SER A 29 -21.67 -5.44 -20.45
C SER A 29 -20.58 -5.00 -21.41
N TYR A 30 -19.31 -5.26 -21.09
CA TYR A 30 -18.15 -4.93 -21.93
C TYR A 30 -17.63 -6.15 -22.71
N PHE A 31 -18.20 -7.33 -22.46
CA PHE A 31 -17.83 -8.56 -23.13
C PHE A 31 -18.66 -8.69 -24.42
N ASP A 32 -18.00 -8.43 -25.53
CA ASP A 32 -18.57 -8.41 -26.88
C ASP A 32 -18.67 -9.84 -27.42
N GLU A 33 -19.89 -10.30 -27.71
CA GLU A 33 -20.13 -11.62 -28.30
C GLU A 33 -19.75 -11.70 -29.79
N GLY A 34 -19.48 -10.56 -30.45
CA GLY A 34 -19.09 -10.49 -31.87
C GLY A 34 -17.61 -10.75 -32.16
N VAL A 35 -16.79 -10.99 -31.14
CA VAL A 35 -15.36 -11.30 -31.25
C VAL A 35 -15.03 -12.59 -30.51
N ASP A 36 -13.89 -13.20 -30.82
CA ASP A 36 -13.47 -14.45 -30.17
C ASP A 36 -12.96 -14.19 -28.75
N VAL A 37 -12.21 -13.09 -28.56
CA VAL A 37 -11.57 -12.74 -27.27
C VAL A 37 -11.71 -11.26 -26.96
N VAL A 38 -12.11 -10.95 -25.73
CA VAL A 38 -12.03 -9.60 -25.15
C VAL A 38 -10.98 -9.62 -24.05
N ILE A 39 -9.99 -8.73 -24.09
CA ILE A 39 -8.80 -8.84 -23.21
C ILE A 39 -8.32 -7.47 -22.72
N GLN A 40 -7.82 -7.43 -21.49
CA GLN A 40 -7.25 -6.22 -20.90
C GLN A 40 -5.93 -5.83 -21.58
N ASP A 41 -5.76 -4.52 -21.80
CA ASP A 41 -4.46 -3.94 -22.16
C ASP A 41 -3.53 -3.88 -20.93
N GLY A 42 -2.45 -4.65 -20.96
CA GLY A 42 -1.44 -4.74 -19.91
C GLY A 42 -0.35 -3.68 -20.00
N TRP A 43 -0.51 -2.63 -20.83
CA TRP A 43 0.44 -1.55 -21.15
C TRP A 43 1.46 -1.89 -22.24
N GLU A 44 2.28 -2.91 -22.04
CA GLU A 44 3.31 -3.35 -23.01
C GLU A 44 2.84 -4.54 -23.85
N MET A 45 1.91 -5.32 -23.32
CA MET A 45 1.35 -6.54 -23.91
C MET A 45 -0.06 -6.75 -23.39
N LEU A 46 -0.83 -7.59 -24.07
CA LEU A 46 -2.13 -8.04 -23.58
C LEU A 46 -1.96 -8.78 -22.24
N ASN A 47 -2.99 -8.73 -21.41
CA ASN A 47 -2.96 -9.35 -20.09
C ASN A 47 -4.07 -10.42 -19.97
N PRO A 48 -3.72 -11.71 -20.03
CA PRO A 48 -4.70 -12.79 -19.92
C PRO A 48 -5.22 -13.00 -18.49
N GLY A 49 -4.65 -12.31 -17.50
CA GLY A 49 -5.20 -12.25 -16.15
C GLY A 49 -6.50 -11.45 -16.04
N PHE A 50 -6.98 -10.84 -17.13
CA PHE A 50 -8.34 -10.33 -17.24
C PHE A 50 -8.82 -10.41 -18.70
N MET A 51 -9.55 -11.47 -19.03
CA MET A 51 -10.03 -11.71 -20.39
C MET A 51 -11.32 -12.52 -20.41
N PHE A 52 -12.18 -12.25 -21.38
CA PHE A 52 -13.35 -13.04 -21.71
C PHE A 52 -13.13 -13.74 -23.06
N VAL A 53 -13.48 -15.02 -23.10
CA VAL A 53 -13.26 -15.90 -24.25
C VAL A 53 -14.61 -16.45 -24.68
N ASN A 54 -15.05 -16.08 -25.87
CA ASN A 54 -16.23 -16.69 -26.46
C ASN A 54 -15.94 -18.12 -26.90
N ASN A 55 -16.93 -18.99 -26.75
CA ASN A 55 -16.84 -20.36 -27.24
C ASN A 55 -16.95 -20.41 -28.78
N THR A 56 -15.83 -20.13 -29.45
CA THR A 56 -15.68 -20.24 -30.90
C THR A 56 -14.61 -21.28 -31.25
N ALA A 57 -14.59 -21.74 -32.49
CA ALA A 57 -13.58 -22.69 -32.94
C ALA A 57 -12.17 -22.05 -32.89
N GLU A 58 -12.11 -20.76 -33.17
CA GLU A 58 -10.94 -19.90 -33.19
C GLU A 58 -10.38 -19.71 -31.78
N SER A 59 -11.24 -19.44 -30.79
CA SER A 59 -10.85 -19.38 -29.37
C SER A 59 -10.30 -20.71 -28.86
N LYS A 60 -10.91 -21.84 -29.23
CA LYS A 60 -10.38 -23.17 -28.90
C LYS A 60 -9.00 -23.38 -29.53
N GLN A 61 -8.84 -22.97 -30.78
CA GLN A 61 -7.58 -23.09 -31.50
C GLN A 61 -6.49 -22.22 -30.86
N LEU A 62 -6.81 -21.01 -30.42
CA LEU A 62 -5.89 -20.14 -29.68
C LEU A 62 -5.29 -20.89 -28.48
N PHE A 63 -6.13 -21.39 -27.58
CA PHE A 63 -5.63 -22.05 -26.37
C PHE A 63 -4.92 -23.38 -26.65
N LYS A 64 -5.34 -24.14 -27.66
CA LYS A 64 -4.62 -25.36 -28.09
C LYS A 64 -3.22 -25.02 -28.62
N ARG A 65 -3.10 -24.02 -29.50
CA ARG A 65 -1.80 -23.54 -30.02
C ARG A 65 -0.90 -23.00 -28.90
N THR A 66 -1.47 -22.21 -27.97
CA THR A 66 -0.71 -21.70 -26.84
C THR A 66 -0.26 -22.82 -25.89
N TRP A 67 -1.12 -23.82 -25.64
CA TRP A 67 -0.79 -24.98 -24.81
C TRP A 67 0.35 -25.81 -25.43
N ASP A 68 0.28 -26.09 -26.73
CA ASP A 68 1.33 -26.80 -27.45
C ASP A 68 2.68 -26.07 -27.37
N LYS A 69 2.67 -24.73 -27.46
CA LYS A 69 3.87 -23.90 -27.27
C LYS A 69 4.40 -24.01 -25.84
N VAL A 70 3.55 -23.95 -24.82
CA VAL A 70 3.95 -24.07 -23.41
C VAL A 70 4.58 -25.44 -23.14
N LEU A 71 3.99 -26.53 -23.64
CA LEU A 71 4.51 -27.89 -23.49
C LEU A 71 5.87 -28.07 -24.18
N LYS A 72 6.05 -27.53 -25.39
CA LYS A 72 7.30 -27.65 -26.16
C LYS A 72 8.44 -26.82 -25.59
N THR A 73 8.13 -25.71 -24.94
CA THR A 73 9.17 -24.77 -24.47
C THR A 73 9.65 -25.08 -23.06
N ASN A 74 9.01 -25.98 -22.29
CA ASN A 74 9.32 -26.31 -20.89
C ASN A 74 9.27 -25.10 -19.91
N TRP A 75 8.57 -24.02 -20.28
CA TRP A 75 8.63 -22.74 -19.55
C TRP A 75 7.27 -22.31 -19.03
N MET A 76 6.95 -22.75 -17.82
CA MET A 76 5.88 -22.22 -16.96
C MET A 76 6.00 -20.70 -16.65
N ILE A 77 7.05 -20.01 -17.14
CA ILE A 77 7.38 -18.62 -16.77
C ILE A 77 6.85 -17.58 -17.79
N LYS A 78 6.24 -18.00 -18.91
CA LYS A 78 5.84 -17.08 -20.00
C LYS A 78 4.40 -17.24 -20.49
N GLU A 79 3.46 -17.70 -19.67
CA GLU A 79 2.05 -17.86 -20.10
C GLU A 79 1.47 -16.57 -20.69
N GLN A 80 1.68 -15.42 -20.04
CA GLN A 80 1.23 -14.12 -20.55
C GLN A 80 1.83 -13.78 -21.92
N VAL A 81 3.13 -14.01 -22.10
CA VAL A 81 3.84 -13.74 -23.37
C VAL A 81 3.29 -14.63 -24.47
N ASN A 82 3.13 -15.91 -24.20
CA ASN A 82 2.66 -16.89 -25.18
C ASN A 82 1.22 -16.60 -25.63
N VAL A 83 0.33 -16.19 -24.71
CA VAL A 83 -1.05 -15.80 -25.07
C VAL A 83 -1.05 -14.52 -25.91
N ASP A 84 -0.30 -13.48 -25.51
CA ASP A 84 -0.21 -12.22 -26.25
C ASP A 84 0.33 -12.43 -27.68
N GLU A 85 1.42 -13.18 -27.81
CA GLU A 85 2.02 -13.52 -29.11
C GLU A 85 1.07 -14.32 -29.99
N GLU A 86 0.35 -15.29 -29.43
CA GLU A 86 -0.58 -16.13 -30.20
C GLU A 86 -1.81 -15.34 -30.67
N ILE A 87 -2.39 -14.50 -29.80
CA ILE A 87 -3.49 -13.60 -30.18
C ILE A 87 -3.06 -12.70 -31.34
N LYS A 88 -1.87 -12.08 -31.24
CA LYS A 88 -1.33 -11.21 -32.29
C LYS A 88 -1.12 -11.98 -33.59
N THR A 89 -0.49 -13.16 -33.52
CA THR A 89 -0.21 -14.03 -34.67
C THR A 89 -1.51 -14.44 -35.39
N MET A 90 -2.50 -14.95 -34.65
CA MET A 90 -3.77 -15.38 -35.24
C MET A 90 -4.59 -14.20 -35.77
N SER A 91 -4.51 -13.03 -35.11
CA SER A 91 -5.16 -11.81 -35.59
C SER A 91 -4.54 -11.29 -36.90
N GLU A 92 -3.21 -11.31 -37.03
CA GLU A 92 -2.50 -10.97 -38.27
C GLU A 92 -2.85 -11.94 -39.41
N GLN A 93 -3.02 -13.22 -39.09
CA GLN A 93 -3.52 -14.26 -39.99
C GLN A 93 -5.02 -14.13 -40.31
N LYS A 94 -5.73 -13.19 -39.68
CA LYS A 94 -7.19 -12.99 -39.77
C LYS A 94 -8.01 -14.23 -39.36
N THR A 95 -7.44 -15.10 -38.51
CA THR A 95 -8.09 -16.30 -37.97
C THR A 95 -8.65 -16.10 -36.56
N LEU A 96 -8.33 -14.98 -35.91
CA LEU A 96 -8.87 -14.62 -34.60
C LEU A 96 -9.26 -13.14 -34.58
N LYS A 97 -10.49 -12.84 -34.15
CA LYS A 97 -10.96 -11.49 -33.85
C LYS A 97 -10.83 -11.26 -32.36
N TYR A 98 -10.14 -10.21 -31.96
CA TYR A 98 -10.07 -9.83 -30.56
C TYR A 98 -10.32 -8.34 -30.36
N LYS A 99 -10.77 -7.98 -29.16
CA LYS A 99 -11.04 -6.60 -28.75
C LYS A 99 -10.27 -6.30 -27.47
N ARG A 100 -9.63 -5.13 -27.43
CA ARG A 100 -9.00 -4.62 -26.21
C ARG A 100 -10.03 -3.88 -25.36
N LEU A 101 -10.04 -4.17 -24.07
CA LEU A 101 -10.78 -3.35 -23.11
C LEU A 101 -10.15 -1.96 -23.01
N LEU A 102 -10.99 -0.94 -22.92
CA LEU A 102 -10.53 0.45 -22.82
C LEU A 102 -9.77 0.66 -21.50
N ALA A 103 -8.51 1.08 -21.59
CA ALA A 103 -7.66 1.31 -20.42
C ALA A 103 -8.18 2.40 -19.46
N SER A 104 -9.07 3.28 -19.93
CA SER A 104 -9.77 4.26 -19.10
C SER A 104 -10.81 3.62 -18.16
N LEU A 105 -11.35 2.45 -18.51
CA LEU A 105 -12.34 1.70 -17.73
C LEU A 105 -11.71 0.48 -17.02
N PHE A 106 -10.72 -0.15 -17.65
CA PHE A 106 -10.05 -1.37 -17.18
C PHE A 106 -8.53 -1.17 -17.05
N PRO A 107 -8.05 -0.19 -16.27
CA PRO A 107 -6.63 0.11 -16.20
C PRO A 107 -5.81 -1.04 -15.60
N CYS A 108 -4.64 -1.27 -16.19
CA CYS A 108 -3.60 -2.05 -15.54
C CYS A 108 -3.00 -1.28 -14.34
N GLY A 109 -2.21 -1.96 -13.52
CA GLY A 109 -1.72 -1.37 -12.27
C GLY A 109 -0.79 -0.17 -12.49
N LYS A 110 -0.04 -0.14 -13.60
CA LYS A 110 0.78 1.01 -14.00
C LYS A 110 -0.09 2.23 -14.29
N ALA A 111 -1.19 2.06 -15.03
CA ALA A 111 -2.10 3.14 -15.41
C ALA A 111 -2.92 3.67 -14.21
N TYR A 112 -3.33 2.78 -13.30
CA TYR A 112 -4.15 3.17 -12.17
C TYR A 112 -3.35 3.73 -10.97
N PHE A 113 -2.33 2.99 -10.50
CA PHE A 113 -1.68 3.27 -9.21
C PHE A 113 -0.51 4.26 -9.30
N LYS A 114 0.18 4.38 -10.44
CA LYS A 114 1.27 5.37 -10.56
C LYS A 114 0.80 6.81 -10.37
N PRO A 115 -0.29 7.29 -10.99
CA PRO A 115 -0.78 8.64 -10.75
C PRO A 115 -1.55 8.79 -9.42
N ARG A 116 -1.82 7.68 -8.72
CA ARG A 116 -2.60 7.63 -7.47
C ARG A 116 -1.80 6.86 -6.44
N PRO A 117 -0.80 7.47 -5.79
CA PRO A 117 0.04 6.75 -4.83
C PRO A 117 -0.71 6.38 -3.54
N ILE A 118 -1.78 7.10 -3.20
CA ILE A 118 -2.64 6.88 -2.04
C ILE A 118 -4.09 7.08 -2.47
N ALA A 119 -5.02 6.24 -2.01
CA ALA A 119 -6.44 6.53 -2.16
C ALA A 119 -6.89 7.58 -1.12
N LEU A 120 -7.51 8.66 -1.60
CA LEU A 120 -8.24 9.59 -0.74
C LEU A 120 -9.74 9.25 -0.70
N GLU A 121 -10.25 8.67 -1.79
CA GLU A 121 -11.66 8.34 -1.97
C GLU A 121 -11.81 7.03 -2.77
N LYS A 122 -13.01 6.45 -2.75
CA LYS A 122 -13.34 5.32 -3.63
C LYS A 122 -13.29 5.81 -5.09
N PRO A 123 -12.54 5.15 -5.98
CA PRO A 123 -12.44 5.59 -7.36
C PRO A 123 -13.79 5.45 -8.07
N SER A 124 -14.10 6.42 -8.93
CA SER A 124 -15.25 6.42 -9.84
C SER A 124 -14.79 6.30 -11.29
N GLY A 125 -15.68 5.88 -12.19
CA GLY A 125 -15.42 5.80 -13.62
C GLY A 125 -14.61 4.60 -14.10
N PHE A 126 -14.21 3.68 -13.22
CA PHE A 126 -13.57 2.42 -13.58
C PHE A 126 -14.52 1.24 -13.35
N VAL A 127 -14.35 0.20 -14.15
CA VAL A 127 -15.10 -1.06 -14.02
C VAL A 127 -14.30 -2.08 -13.23
N ALA A 128 -13.01 -2.23 -13.55
CA ALA A 128 -12.11 -3.09 -12.81
C ALA A 128 -10.68 -2.55 -12.84
N VAL A 129 -9.92 -2.79 -11.77
CA VAL A 129 -8.52 -2.39 -11.65
C VAL A 129 -7.66 -3.62 -11.38
N HIS A 130 -6.67 -3.86 -12.21
CA HIS A 130 -5.76 -5.00 -12.06
C HIS A 130 -4.47 -4.58 -11.36
N ASN A 131 -4.07 -5.24 -10.27
CA ASN A 131 -2.85 -4.96 -9.50
C ASN A 131 -1.55 -5.46 -10.14
N THR A 132 -1.38 -5.19 -11.41
CA THR A 132 -0.18 -5.51 -12.18
C THR A 132 0.92 -4.48 -12.00
N HIS A 133 2.06 -4.71 -12.67
CA HIS A 133 3.25 -3.83 -12.61
C HIS A 133 3.79 -3.65 -11.19
N ILE A 134 3.68 -4.71 -10.40
CA ILE A 134 4.27 -4.88 -9.08
C ILE A 134 4.62 -6.35 -8.90
N LYS A 135 5.73 -6.63 -8.23
CA LYS A 135 6.17 -8.00 -7.96
C LYS A 135 6.03 -8.28 -6.47
N GLY A 136 5.41 -9.41 -6.15
CA GLY A 136 5.26 -9.87 -4.78
C GLY A 136 3.87 -9.78 -4.19
N LEU A 137 3.54 -10.79 -3.39
CA LEU A 137 2.24 -10.89 -2.73
C LEU A 137 2.06 -9.77 -1.71
N GLU A 138 3.05 -9.55 -0.83
CA GLU A 138 2.96 -8.55 0.24
C GLU A 138 2.86 -7.14 -0.34
N GLU A 139 3.59 -6.85 -1.41
CA GLU A 139 3.50 -5.57 -2.10
C GLU A 139 2.12 -5.36 -2.75
N LYS A 140 1.54 -6.40 -3.36
CA LYS A 140 0.16 -6.35 -3.91
C LYS A 140 -0.86 -6.09 -2.81
N ILE A 141 -0.78 -6.83 -1.70
CA ILE A 141 -1.67 -6.69 -0.53
C ILE A 141 -1.57 -5.28 0.05
N TYR A 142 -0.35 -4.80 0.31
CA TYR A 142 -0.13 -3.45 0.85
C TYR A 142 -0.77 -2.40 -0.05
N ARG A 143 -0.55 -2.50 -1.38
CA ARG A 143 -1.15 -1.55 -2.33
C ARG A 143 -2.68 -1.58 -2.30
N PHE A 144 -3.29 -2.77 -2.24
CA PHE A 144 -4.75 -2.89 -2.14
C PHE A 144 -5.30 -2.31 -0.85
N LYS A 145 -4.61 -2.48 0.28
CA LYS A 145 -5.01 -1.87 1.55
C LYS A 145 -4.89 -0.35 1.49
N GLU A 146 -3.78 0.18 0.97
CA GLU A 146 -3.57 1.61 0.76
C GLU A 146 -4.67 2.22 -0.14
N HIS A 147 -5.19 1.42 -1.09
CA HIS A 147 -6.23 1.83 -2.03
C HIS A 147 -7.67 1.48 -1.63
N LEU A 148 -7.90 1.00 -0.40
CA LEU A 148 -9.23 0.61 0.08
C LEU A 148 -9.87 -0.55 -0.71
N PHE A 149 -9.08 -1.30 -1.49
CA PHE A 149 -9.50 -2.47 -2.26
C PHE A 149 -9.40 -3.78 -1.47
N TRP A 150 -8.67 -3.77 -0.35
CA TRP A 150 -8.55 -4.96 0.48
C TRP A 150 -9.81 -5.20 1.32
N ILE A 151 -10.60 -6.19 0.94
CA ILE A 151 -11.89 -6.52 1.59
C ILE A 151 -11.77 -7.56 2.70
N ASN A 152 -10.63 -8.24 2.80
CA ASN A 152 -10.44 -9.34 3.74
C ASN A 152 -10.25 -8.80 5.17
N ASP A 153 -11.21 -9.11 6.03
CA ASP A 153 -11.32 -8.64 7.41
C ASP A 153 -11.13 -9.77 8.44
N ARG A 154 -10.35 -10.79 8.09
CA ARG A 154 -9.97 -11.86 9.01
C ARG A 154 -9.37 -11.29 10.29
N ASN A 155 -9.75 -11.88 11.43
CA ASN A 155 -9.29 -11.51 12.78
C ASN A 155 -9.62 -10.04 13.15
N GLY A 156 -10.67 -9.46 12.57
CA GLY A 156 -11.08 -8.08 12.85
C GLY A 156 -10.06 -7.04 12.39
N TYR A 157 -9.37 -7.29 11.26
CA TYR A 157 -8.31 -6.41 10.76
C TYR A 157 -8.76 -4.93 10.69
N PHE A 158 -9.98 -4.70 10.19
CA PHE A 158 -10.65 -3.39 10.16
C PHE A 158 -11.70 -3.24 11.27
N THR A 159 -12.44 -4.31 11.58
CA THR A 159 -13.65 -4.24 12.44
C THR A 159 -13.40 -4.44 13.93
N SER A 160 -12.16 -4.73 14.36
CA SER A 160 -11.84 -4.91 15.77
C SER A 160 -12.21 -3.68 16.60
N LEU A 161 -13.03 -3.91 17.64
CA LEU A 161 -13.39 -2.89 18.62
C LEU A 161 -12.36 -2.80 19.74
N ASP A 162 -11.54 -3.83 19.93
CA ASP A 162 -10.59 -3.94 21.04
C ASP A 162 -9.21 -3.40 20.71
N SER A 163 -8.85 -3.42 19.43
CA SER A 163 -7.57 -2.92 18.96
C SER A 163 -7.39 -1.44 19.33
N ARG A 164 -6.17 -1.13 19.75
CA ARG A 164 -5.73 0.24 20.06
C ARG A 164 -4.60 0.61 19.13
N TYR A 165 -4.54 1.89 18.79
CA TYR A 165 -3.68 2.40 17.74
C TYR A 165 -2.88 3.60 18.23
N ILE A 166 -1.77 3.83 17.54
CA ILE A 166 -1.02 5.08 17.54
C ILE A 166 -0.98 5.60 16.10
N GLN A 167 -1.13 6.90 15.93
CA GLN A 167 -0.90 7.60 14.67
C GLN A 167 -0.09 8.86 14.93
N TYR A 168 0.63 9.32 13.92
CA TYR A 168 1.34 10.58 13.97
C TYR A 168 1.34 11.27 12.62
N ASP A 169 1.43 12.59 12.65
CA ASP A 169 1.55 13.40 11.44
C ASP A 169 3.05 13.60 11.09
N ASN A 170 3.36 13.70 9.79
CA ASN A 170 4.66 14.14 9.29
C ASN A 170 4.52 15.60 8.82
N PRO A 171 4.68 16.61 9.70
CA PRO A 171 4.59 18.00 9.28
C PRO A 171 5.71 18.32 8.28
N ASN A 172 5.41 19.23 7.35
CA ASN A 172 6.38 19.63 6.33
C ASN A 172 7.53 20.41 6.96
N ILE A 173 8.74 19.87 6.84
CA ILE A 173 9.99 20.47 7.30
C ILE A 173 10.97 20.70 6.13
N GLY A 174 10.51 20.57 4.89
CA GLY A 174 11.30 20.68 3.67
C GLY A 174 11.16 19.45 2.75
N PHE A 175 11.78 19.50 1.57
CA PHE A 175 11.68 18.48 0.52
C PHE A 175 13.03 17.84 0.15
N ASP A 176 14.00 17.82 1.06
CA ASP A 176 15.34 17.28 0.80
C ASP A 176 15.54 15.88 1.39
N ASN A 177 16.73 15.28 1.16
CA ASN A 177 17.08 13.98 1.72
C ASN A 177 17.10 13.98 3.26
N LYS A 178 17.24 15.14 3.91
CA LYS A 178 17.17 15.23 5.37
C LYS A 178 15.75 14.99 5.84
N THR A 179 14.73 15.43 5.11
CA THR A 179 13.33 15.13 5.43
C THR A 179 13.06 13.62 5.48
N LEU A 180 13.49 12.84 4.47
CA LEU A 180 13.30 11.37 4.51
C LEU A 180 14.02 10.73 5.71
N LEU A 181 15.21 11.21 6.05
CA LEU A 181 15.93 10.74 7.24
C LEU A 181 15.13 11.04 8.51
N THR A 182 14.60 12.26 8.64
CA THR A 182 13.77 12.67 9.77
C THR A 182 12.48 11.86 9.87
N GLU A 183 11.77 11.63 8.76
CA GLU A 183 10.58 10.77 8.73
C GLU A 183 10.91 9.30 9.06
N THR A 184 12.09 8.81 8.65
CA THR A 184 12.57 7.47 9.03
C THR A 184 12.79 7.38 10.54
N ILE A 185 13.39 8.41 11.15
CA ILE A 185 13.57 8.50 12.61
C ILE A 185 12.21 8.57 13.31
N ALA A 186 11.26 9.35 12.77
CA ALA A 186 9.90 9.44 13.28
C ALA A 186 9.18 8.09 13.25
N LEU A 187 9.29 7.34 12.14
CA LEU A 187 8.71 6.01 11.99
C LEU A 187 9.32 5.03 12.99
N ARG A 188 10.63 5.09 13.20
CA ARG A 188 11.32 4.31 14.22
C ARG A 188 10.81 4.63 15.63
N ASN A 189 10.63 5.91 15.97
CA ASN A 189 10.06 6.33 17.24
C ASN A 189 8.62 5.82 17.40
N ALA A 190 7.82 5.90 16.34
CA ALA A 190 6.45 5.40 16.32
C ALA A 190 6.37 3.89 16.60
N ILE A 191 7.26 3.10 16.00
CA ILE A 191 7.37 1.65 16.23
C ILE A 191 7.71 1.37 17.71
N ALA A 192 8.64 2.13 18.29
CA ALA A 192 9.02 1.97 19.69
C ALA A 192 7.85 2.27 20.65
N ILE A 193 7.15 3.39 20.45
CA ILE A 193 5.99 3.79 21.26
C ILE A 193 4.84 2.78 21.07
N ALA A 194 4.58 2.33 19.84
CA ALA A 194 3.58 1.31 19.54
C ALA A 194 3.84 0.03 20.34
N ASN A 195 5.09 -0.45 20.35
CA ASN A 195 5.49 -1.63 21.11
C ASN A 195 5.32 -1.41 22.62
N LEU A 196 5.82 -0.28 23.16
CA LEU A 196 5.71 0.04 24.58
C LEU A 196 4.27 0.14 25.10
N THR A 197 3.38 0.65 24.25
CA THR A 197 1.98 0.87 24.62
C THR A 197 1.07 -0.30 24.24
N ASN A 198 1.62 -1.36 23.63
CA ASN A 198 0.88 -2.46 23.05
C ASN A 198 -0.24 -1.99 22.09
N ARG A 199 0.13 -1.10 21.16
CA ARG A 199 -0.75 -0.50 20.17
C ARG A 199 -0.28 -0.81 18.76
N ILE A 200 -1.21 -0.82 17.82
CA ILE A 200 -0.96 -1.00 16.39
C ILE A 200 -0.60 0.36 15.78
N LEU A 201 0.50 0.44 15.05
CA LEU A 201 0.92 1.65 14.37
C LEU A 201 0.10 1.90 13.11
N ILE A 202 -0.62 3.01 13.02
CA ILE A 202 -1.15 3.51 11.75
C ILE A 202 -0.01 4.30 11.11
N LEU A 203 0.47 3.83 9.96
CA LEU A 203 1.57 4.45 9.23
C LEU A 203 1.20 5.88 8.82
N PRO A 204 2.15 6.83 8.86
CA PRO A 204 1.89 8.17 8.40
C PRO A 204 1.85 8.20 6.87
N LYS A 205 1.45 9.35 6.34
CA LYS A 205 1.81 9.72 4.97
C LYS A 205 3.23 10.28 4.98
N PHE A 206 4.06 9.87 4.02
CA PHE A 206 5.42 10.38 3.85
C PHE A 206 5.42 11.49 2.80
N PHE A 207 6.36 12.41 2.87
CA PHE A 207 6.66 13.26 1.71
C PHE A 207 7.27 12.42 0.59
N CYS A 208 6.95 12.73 -0.66
CA CYS A 208 7.53 12.03 -1.81
C CYS A 208 8.96 12.53 -2.11
N PHE A 209 9.92 11.62 -2.39
CA PHE A 209 11.35 11.92 -2.66
C PHE A 209 11.91 11.12 -3.85
N GLY A 210 12.91 11.68 -4.57
CA GLY A 210 13.82 10.96 -5.48
C GLY A 210 13.43 10.78 -6.97
N THR A 211 14.40 10.39 -7.79
CA THR A 211 14.45 10.38 -9.29
C THR A 211 13.53 9.41 -10.06
N ARG A 212 12.63 8.66 -9.43
CA ARG A 212 11.42 8.12 -10.11
C ARG A 212 10.23 9.06 -10.01
N CYS A 213 10.47 10.32 -9.64
CA CYS A 213 9.96 11.47 -10.40
C CYS A 213 10.58 11.49 -11.82
N SER A 214 10.53 10.37 -12.55
CA SER A 214 11.07 10.29 -13.91
C SER A 214 10.12 11.03 -14.84
N LEU A 215 10.37 12.33 -15.05
CA LEU A 215 10.03 13.19 -16.19
C LEU A 215 8.58 13.21 -16.74
N ALA A 216 7.64 12.44 -16.18
CA ALA A 216 6.22 12.40 -16.55
C ALA A 216 5.27 12.06 -15.38
N ILE A 217 5.81 11.62 -14.22
CA ILE A 217 5.00 10.95 -13.16
C ILE A 217 4.83 11.82 -11.91
N CYS A 218 5.64 12.85 -11.73
CA CYS A 218 5.40 13.87 -10.72
C CYS A 218 5.52 15.22 -11.42
N PRO A 219 4.47 16.07 -11.44
CA PRO A 219 4.67 17.48 -11.74
C PRO A 219 5.81 17.96 -10.85
N LYS A 220 6.75 18.74 -11.39
CA LYS A 220 7.90 19.29 -10.66
C LYS A 220 7.53 20.13 -9.41
N ASN A 221 6.23 20.24 -9.11
CA ASN A 221 5.59 21.00 -8.03
C ASN A 221 4.71 20.14 -7.09
N MET A 222 4.90 18.82 -6.95
CA MET A 222 4.12 18.06 -5.96
C MET A 222 4.74 18.09 -4.56
N THR A 223 4.12 18.93 -3.74
CA THR A 223 3.98 18.87 -2.28
C THR A 223 3.21 17.61 -1.80
N GLY A 224 3.47 16.46 -2.42
CA GLY A 224 2.61 15.27 -2.36
C GLY A 224 2.86 14.30 -1.20
N SER A 225 1.79 13.66 -0.73
CA SER A 225 1.84 12.52 0.19
C SER A 225 2.05 11.19 -0.53
N CYS A 226 2.98 10.38 -0.02
CA CYS A 226 3.36 9.07 -0.51
C CYS A 226 3.14 7.99 0.57
N PRO A 227 2.82 6.75 0.17
CA PRO A 227 2.72 5.63 1.11
C PRO A 227 4.12 5.12 1.47
N LEU A 228 4.19 4.21 2.44
CA LEU A 228 5.43 3.51 2.84
C LEU A 228 6.19 2.94 1.63
N SER A 229 5.45 2.37 0.66
CA SER A 229 6.02 1.70 -0.52
C SER A 229 6.81 2.62 -1.47
N ALA A 230 6.71 3.95 -1.31
CA ALA A 230 7.52 4.90 -2.07
C ALA A 230 9.01 4.82 -1.68
N HIS A 231 9.29 4.59 -0.39
CA HIS A 231 10.63 4.69 0.21
C HIS A 231 11.17 3.37 0.73
N PHE A 232 10.29 2.51 1.24
CA PHE A 232 10.63 1.24 1.85
C PHE A 232 10.06 0.07 1.07
N ILE A 233 10.60 -1.12 1.29
CA ILE A 233 10.13 -2.36 0.67
C ILE A 233 8.99 -2.94 1.54
N PRO A 234 7.72 -2.96 1.08
CA PRO A 234 6.60 -3.42 1.90
C PRO A 234 6.74 -4.86 2.37
N ARG A 235 7.32 -5.77 1.56
CA ARG A 235 7.58 -7.14 2.00
C ARG A 235 8.49 -7.21 3.22
N ALA A 236 9.59 -6.47 3.22
CA ALA A 236 10.51 -6.45 4.35
C ALA A 236 9.83 -5.90 5.61
N PHE A 237 9.01 -4.86 5.45
CA PHE A 237 8.22 -4.28 6.53
C PHE A 237 7.18 -5.27 7.07
N GLU A 238 6.40 -5.90 6.19
CA GLU A 238 5.39 -6.91 6.53
C GLU A 238 6.02 -8.11 7.24
N HIS A 239 7.12 -8.66 6.75
CA HIS A 239 7.82 -9.79 7.40
C HIS A 239 8.33 -9.43 8.79
N THR A 240 8.66 -8.16 9.03
CA THR A 240 9.21 -7.71 10.31
C THR A 240 8.13 -7.33 11.33
N PHE A 241 7.08 -6.64 10.88
CA PHE A 241 6.08 -5.98 11.71
C PHE A 241 4.66 -6.52 11.49
N LYS A 242 4.51 -7.74 10.95
CA LYS A 242 3.23 -8.38 10.68
C LYS A 242 2.23 -8.22 11.83
N GLY A 243 1.05 -7.67 11.52
CA GLY A 243 -0.03 -7.45 12.49
C GLY A 243 0.15 -6.23 13.41
N GLN A 244 1.34 -5.63 13.47
CA GLN A 244 1.68 -4.50 14.35
C GLN A 244 1.47 -3.13 13.70
N TYR A 245 1.00 -3.09 12.44
CA TYR A 245 0.72 -1.84 11.74
C TYR A 245 -0.55 -1.90 10.89
N ARG A 246 -0.96 -0.71 10.43
CA ARG A 246 -1.98 -0.45 9.40
C ARG A 246 -1.50 0.64 8.46
N GLU A 247 -2.00 0.63 7.23
CA GLU A 247 -1.66 1.57 6.16
C GLU A 247 -2.16 2.99 6.46
N SER A 248 -1.65 3.99 5.74
CA SER A 248 -1.98 5.40 6.02
C SER A 248 -3.46 5.72 5.77
N THR A 249 -4.13 4.91 4.96
CA THR A 249 -5.56 5.02 4.65
C THR A 249 -6.46 4.16 5.53
N PHE A 250 -5.92 3.51 6.56
CA PHE A 250 -6.70 2.62 7.42
C PHE A 250 -7.95 3.28 8.00
N LEU A 251 -7.82 4.47 8.60
CA LEU A 251 -8.94 5.15 9.25
C LEU A 251 -10.00 5.69 8.27
N ILE A 252 -9.66 5.88 6.99
CA ILE A 252 -10.65 6.27 5.98
C ILE A 252 -11.42 5.07 5.43
N ASN A 253 -10.96 3.84 5.67
CA ASN A 253 -11.68 2.64 5.25
C ASN A 253 -13.09 2.60 5.89
N PRO A 254 -14.17 2.42 5.09
CA PRO A 254 -15.55 2.40 5.61
C PRO A 254 -15.81 1.30 6.64
N ARG A 255 -15.04 0.21 6.62
CA ARG A 255 -15.19 -0.91 7.55
C ARG A 255 -14.67 -0.64 8.95
N VAL A 256 -13.79 0.37 9.12
CA VAL A 256 -13.31 0.73 10.45
C VAL A 256 -14.48 1.32 11.25
N PRO A 257 -14.80 0.80 12.45
CA PRO A 257 -15.97 1.24 13.20
C PRO A 257 -15.88 2.72 13.57
N TYR A 258 -17.00 3.43 13.44
CA TYR A 258 -17.10 4.85 13.79
C TYR A 258 -16.65 5.15 15.24
N ARG A 259 -16.94 4.24 16.17
CA ARG A 259 -16.50 4.35 17.58
C ARG A 259 -14.97 4.34 17.73
N VAL A 260 -14.25 3.59 16.88
CA VAL A 260 -12.79 3.61 16.84
C VAL A 260 -12.31 4.94 16.28
N LYS A 261 -12.87 5.38 15.14
CA LYS A 261 -12.52 6.65 14.47
C LYS A 261 -12.72 7.89 15.35
N ARG A 262 -13.68 7.87 16.28
CA ARG A 262 -13.93 9.00 17.19
C ARG A 262 -13.16 8.97 18.51
N SER A 263 -12.62 7.82 18.88
CA SER A 263 -11.85 7.69 20.12
C SER A 263 -10.38 8.05 19.88
N ILE A 264 -10.15 9.27 19.43
CA ILE A 264 -8.82 9.85 19.17
C ILE A 264 -8.47 10.79 20.32
N SER A 265 -7.25 10.69 20.85
CA SER A 265 -6.73 11.64 21.83
C SER A 265 -6.65 13.05 21.24
N PRO A 266 -6.57 14.10 22.08
CA PRO A 266 -5.99 15.36 21.61
C PRO A 266 -4.63 15.11 20.95
N SER A 267 -4.26 15.99 20.02
CA SER A 267 -2.98 15.94 19.33
C SER A 267 -1.85 16.17 20.33
N LEU A 268 -1.00 15.15 20.51
CA LEU A 268 0.08 15.13 21.50
C LEU A 268 1.37 15.65 20.85
N LEU A 269 1.96 16.69 21.42
CA LEU A 269 3.25 17.23 20.97
C LEU A 269 4.36 16.82 21.92
N LEU A 270 5.45 16.25 21.38
CA LEU A 270 6.67 15.97 22.14
C LEU A 270 7.60 17.17 22.06
N ASN A 271 7.74 17.93 23.14
CA ASN A 271 8.67 19.05 23.16
C ASN A 271 10.03 18.61 23.69
N ASN A 272 11.03 18.51 22.82
CA ASN A 272 12.42 18.27 23.22
C ASN A 272 13.43 19.27 22.64
N PHE A 273 12.99 20.25 21.86
CA PHE A 273 13.86 21.32 21.37
C PHE A 273 13.12 22.65 21.41
N GLN A 274 13.66 23.58 22.18
CA GLN A 274 13.15 24.94 22.42
C GLN A 274 12.92 25.82 21.17
N ASN A 275 13.10 25.33 19.94
CA ASN A 275 13.15 26.19 18.75
C ASN A 275 12.39 25.68 17.51
N ILE A 276 11.29 24.93 17.67
CA ILE A 276 10.37 24.72 16.53
C ILE A 276 9.00 25.29 16.89
N CYS A 277 8.80 26.56 16.51
CA CYS A 277 7.49 27.20 16.51
C CYS A 277 6.58 26.51 15.50
N PHE A 278 5.89 25.44 15.90
CA PHE A 278 4.65 25.07 15.25
C PHE A 278 3.54 25.91 15.88
N SER A 279 3.08 26.94 15.15
CA SER A 279 1.83 27.63 15.49
C SER A 279 0.67 26.69 15.20
N VAL A 280 0.22 25.92 16.19
CA VAL A 280 -1.03 25.19 16.10
C VAL A 280 -1.81 25.42 17.40
N ASN A 281 -2.82 26.28 17.32
CA ASN A 281 -3.61 26.80 18.45
C ASN A 281 -4.42 25.74 19.24
N HIS A 282 -4.21 24.43 19.03
CA HIS A 282 -5.02 23.35 19.62
C HIS A 282 -4.25 22.08 20.04
N ASP A 283 -2.92 22.06 20.00
CA ASP A 283 -2.13 20.88 20.41
C ASP A 283 -1.91 20.83 21.94
N LEU A 284 -2.04 19.64 22.54
CA LEU A 284 -1.72 19.41 23.95
C LEU A 284 -0.23 19.08 24.08
N LEU A 285 0.50 20.00 24.68
CA LEU A 285 1.94 19.89 24.88
C LEU A 285 2.22 18.82 25.95
N LEU A 286 2.86 17.72 25.55
CA LEU A 286 3.42 16.76 26.50
C LEU A 286 4.82 17.25 26.86
N SER A 287 4.90 18.03 27.93
CA SER A 287 6.18 18.27 28.59
C SER A 287 6.52 17.04 29.42
N VAL A 288 7.66 16.44 29.15
CA VAL A 288 8.34 15.58 30.11
C VAL A 288 8.83 16.51 31.22
N ASN A 289 7.94 17.04 32.07
CA ASN A 289 8.28 17.84 33.27
C ASN A 289 7.02 18.34 34.01
N ASN A 290 6.59 17.60 35.05
CA ASN A 290 6.01 18.21 36.26
C ASN A 290 7.10 18.56 37.29
N THR A 291 8.36 18.48 36.90
CA THR A 291 9.47 19.19 37.52
C THR A 291 9.84 20.32 36.60
N SER A 292 9.62 21.56 36.99
CA SER A 292 10.25 22.72 36.33
C SER A 292 11.77 22.50 36.27
N ILE A 293 12.28 21.95 35.17
CA ILE A 293 13.69 22.09 34.84
C ILE A 293 13.76 23.41 34.10
N SER A 294 13.94 24.46 34.90
CA SER A 294 14.51 25.72 34.45
C SER A 294 15.68 25.41 33.52
N SER A 295 15.60 25.94 32.31
CA SER A 295 16.69 26.08 31.35
C SER A 295 18.02 26.34 32.05
N ASN A 296 18.89 25.33 32.10
CA ASN A 296 20.35 25.45 32.17
C ASN A 296 21.11 24.10 32.08
N GLN A 297 20.55 23.08 31.43
CA GLN A 297 21.32 21.89 31.08
C GLN A 297 21.17 21.56 29.58
N GLN A 298 22.23 21.86 28.83
CA GLN A 298 22.52 21.24 27.54
C GLN A 298 22.63 19.72 27.78
N ASN A 299 21.80 18.91 27.11
CA ASN A 299 21.74 17.43 27.14
C ASN A 299 20.67 16.74 28.01
N ASN A 300 19.42 17.20 27.99
CA ASN A 300 18.30 16.37 28.48
C ASN A 300 17.89 15.33 27.43
N GLU A 301 18.53 14.17 27.44
CA GLU A 301 18.12 13.02 26.62
C GLU A 301 16.83 12.41 27.18
N VAL A 302 15.76 12.38 26.36
CA VAL A 302 14.52 11.68 26.72
C VAL A 302 14.55 10.25 26.19
N TYR A 303 14.29 9.32 27.09
CA TYR A 303 14.23 7.89 26.79
C TYR A 303 12.77 7.41 26.73
N PHE A 304 12.56 6.31 26.02
CA PHE A 304 11.19 5.81 25.80
C PHE A 304 10.50 5.34 27.10
N GLU A 305 11.24 4.81 28.08
CA GLU A 305 10.68 4.35 29.36
C GLU A 305 10.00 5.49 30.14
N ASP A 306 10.62 6.67 30.10
CA ASP A 306 10.15 7.90 30.77
C ASP A 306 8.81 8.39 30.16
N PHE A 307 8.46 7.89 28.98
CA PHE A 307 7.27 8.30 28.22
C PHE A 307 6.01 7.51 28.59
N THR A 308 6.14 6.32 29.18
CA THR A 308 4.99 5.45 29.48
C THR A 308 4.03 6.09 30.49
N ALA A 309 4.55 6.72 31.54
CA ALA A 309 3.77 7.44 32.55
C ALA A 309 2.99 8.63 31.96
N LEU A 310 3.58 9.34 31.00
CA LEU A 310 2.95 10.50 30.35
C LEU A 310 1.75 10.11 29.48
N LEU A 311 1.71 8.86 29.00
CA LEU A 311 0.61 8.35 28.19
C LEU A 311 -0.53 7.73 29.00
N GLU A 312 -0.35 7.51 30.31
CA GLU A 312 -1.38 6.93 31.18
C GLU A 312 -2.74 7.65 31.08
N PRO A 313 -2.83 9.00 31.16
CA PRO A 313 -4.11 9.70 31.07
C PRO A 313 -4.84 9.50 29.74
N TYR A 314 -4.10 9.13 28.70
CA TYR A 314 -4.60 8.96 27.33
C TYR A 314 -4.90 7.50 26.99
N LYS A 315 -4.62 6.53 27.88
CA LYS A 315 -4.91 5.10 27.62
C LYS A 315 -6.36 4.82 27.27
N LYS A 316 -7.30 5.63 27.79
CA LYS A 316 -8.74 5.55 27.48
C LYS A 316 -9.04 5.66 25.98
N PHE A 317 -8.25 6.45 25.23
CA PHE A 317 -8.44 6.62 23.79
C PHE A 317 -8.03 5.36 23.02
N ARG A 318 -8.81 5.01 21.99
CA ARG A 318 -8.46 3.94 21.06
C ARG A 318 -7.30 4.34 20.17
N ILE A 319 -7.18 5.62 19.80
CA ILE A 319 -6.11 6.14 18.95
C ILE A 319 -5.36 7.23 19.72
N LEU A 320 -4.07 7.02 19.96
CA LEU A 320 -3.17 8.10 20.39
C LEU A 320 -2.70 8.84 19.14
N LYS A 321 -2.96 10.15 19.07
CA LYS A 321 -2.53 11.00 17.97
C LYS A 321 -1.36 11.88 18.41
N PHE A 322 -0.28 11.86 17.64
CA PHE A 322 0.85 12.79 17.81
C PHE A 322 0.90 13.78 16.65
N SER A 323 1.20 15.05 16.92
CA SER A 323 1.39 16.07 15.86
C SER A 323 2.70 15.87 15.11
N SER A 324 3.71 15.31 15.77
CA SER A 324 4.96 14.87 15.17
C SER A 324 5.70 13.92 16.12
N LEU A 325 6.56 13.09 15.55
CA LEU A 325 7.53 12.27 16.30
C LEU A 325 8.98 12.59 15.89
N TYR A 326 9.20 13.76 15.30
CA TYR A 326 10.54 14.25 14.94
C TYR A 326 11.36 14.50 16.19
N TYR A 327 12.58 13.95 16.22
CA TYR A 327 13.60 14.21 17.25
C TYR A 327 13.17 14.02 18.72
N GLY A 328 12.13 13.23 18.98
CA GLY A 328 11.53 13.13 20.31
C GLY A 328 12.32 12.31 21.32
N PHE A 329 13.14 11.34 20.88
CA PHE A 329 13.73 10.34 21.77
C PHE A 329 15.16 9.99 21.40
N LYS A 330 15.98 9.73 22.42
CA LYS A 330 17.33 9.18 22.26
C LYS A 330 17.31 7.67 21.97
N GLY A 331 16.38 6.95 22.59
CA GLY A 331 16.29 5.50 22.52
C GLY A 331 15.72 4.88 23.80
N PHE A 332 15.97 3.60 24.00
CA PHE A 332 15.71 2.89 25.26
C PHE A 332 16.94 2.97 26.17
N LYS A 333 16.73 3.14 27.49
CA LYS A 333 17.80 2.95 28.49
C LYS A 333 18.22 1.48 28.55
N ASP A 334 17.24 0.58 28.39
CA ASP A 334 17.48 -0.86 28.31
C ASP A 334 18.15 -1.24 26.98
N LEU A 335 19.41 -1.69 27.08
CA LEU A 335 20.22 -2.08 25.94
C LEU A 335 19.58 -3.21 25.12
N LYS A 336 18.89 -4.17 25.74
CA LYS A 336 18.23 -5.27 25.02
C LYS A 336 17.05 -4.75 24.20
N LYS A 337 16.26 -3.83 24.75
CA LYS A 337 15.16 -3.17 24.00
C LYS A 337 15.68 -2.31 22.86
N GLN A 338 16.77 -1.59 23.10
CA GLN A 338 17.43 -0.79 22.07
C GLN A 338 17.96 -1.67 20.92
N GLN A 339 18.68 -2.75 21.24
CA GLN A 339 19.18 -3.72 20.26
C GLN A 339 18.04 -4.40 19.48
N TRP A 340 16.94 -4.73 20.15
CA TRP A 340 15.74 -5.25 19.49
C TRP A 340 15.18 -4.25 18.47
N LEU A 341 15.02 -2.98 18.87
CA LEU A 341 14.51 -1.92 17.98
C LEU A 341 15.46 -1.71 16.80
N ASP A 342 16.77 -1.65 17.06
CA ASP A 342 17.80 -1.53 16.04
C ASP A 342 17.74 -2.67 15.02
N SER A 343 17.68 -3.91 15.51
CA SER A 343 17.58 -5.10 14.67
C SER A 343 16.32 -5.09 13.81
N LYS A 344 15.16 -4.82 14.42
CA LYS A 344 13.87 -4.77 13.70
C LYS A 344 13.85 -3.65 12.67
N CYS A 345 14.26 -2.44 13.02
CA CYS A 345 14.30 -1.32 12.08
C CYS A 345 15.30 -1.55 10.95
N LYS A 346 16.47 -2.15 11.23
CA LYS A 346 17.45 -2.49 10.19
C LYS A 346 16.86 -3.42 9.12
N THR A 347 16.09 -4.43 9.52
CA THR A 347 15.47 -5.39 8.58
C THR A 347 14.18 -4.84 7.96
N GLY A 348 13.28 -4.30 8.77
CA GLY A 348 11.94 -3.89 8.33
C GLY A 348 11.88 -2.55 7.60
N LEU A 349 12.83 -1.65 7.87
CA LEU A 349 12.96 -0.36 7.17
C LEU A 349 13.97 -0.45 6.02
N ALA A 350 14.04 -1.62 5.37
CA ALA A 350 14.86 -1.81 4.18
C ALA A 350 14.44 -0.79 3.11
N ARG A 351 15.37 0.11 2.78
CA ARG A 351 15.13 1.12 1.74
C ARG A 351 15.02 0.44 0.40
N ARG A 352 14.14 1.00 -0.43
CA ARG A 352 14.08 0.67 -1.85
C ARG A 352 15.30 1.32 -2.52
N TRP A 353 16.46 0.66 -2.45
CA TRP A 353 17.67 1.10 -3.14
C TRP A 353 17.34 1.32 -4.62
N ARG A 354 17.77 2.47 -5.14
CA ARG A 354 17.76 2.80 -6.56
C ARG A 354 19.18 2.97 -7.02
#